data_AF-A0A3N4I6S2-F1
#
_entry.id   AF-A0A3N4I6S2-F1
#
_cell.length_a   1.000
_cell.length_b   1.000
_cell.length_c   1.000
_cell.angle_alpha   90.00
_cell.angle_beta   90.00
_cell.angle_gamma   90.00
#
_symmetry.space_group_name_H-M   'P 1'
#
loop_
_entity.id
_entity.type
_entity.pdbx_description
1 polymer ?
#
loop_
_entity_poly.entity_id
_entity_poly.type
_entity_poly.pdbx_seq_one_letter_code
_entity_poly.pdbx_strand_id
1 'polypeptide(L)'
;MSRSELDLSVSVRKATSPDETAPKRKHVRSCIVYSWDHKSSGAFWQALKVQPLLSDEVQTFKALICIHKVLQEGHPNCLRDAQAQVSWIDSLGRSCIGDGLRGYGVLIREYSTFLLSKLKFHRQHPEFNGMLEYEEYVTLKATVDPNEGYGI
;
A
#
# COMPACT_ATOMS: atom_id res chain seq x y z
N MET A 1 -14.24 -18.05 -6.19
CA MET A 1 -12.88 -17.48 -6.26
C MET A 1 -12.15 -18.15 -7.40
N SER A 2 -11.49 -17.37 -8.25
CA SER A 2 -10.68 -17.91 -9.35
C SER A 2 -9.40 -18.57 -8.80
N ARG A 3 -8.72 -19.39 -9.63
CA ARG A 3 -7.41 -19.95 -9.27
C ARG A 3 -6.37 -18.85 -8.97
N SER A 4 -6.39 -17.75 -9.74
CA SER A 4 -5.48 -16.63 -9.52
C SER A 4 -5.71 -15.92 -8.19
N GLU A 5 -6.96 -15.78 -7.74
CA GLU A 5 -7.30 -15.22 -6.42
C GLU A 5 -6.83 -16.12 -5.26
N LEU A 6 -6.92 -17.44 -5.42
CA LEU A 6 -6.39 -18.38 -4.44
C LEU A 6 -4.86 -18.27 -4.32
N ASP A 7 -4.16 -18.20 -5.45
CA ASP A 7 -2.71 -18.02 -5.49
C ASP A 7 -2.27 -16.66 -4.92
N LEU A 8 -3.07 -15.61 -5.17
CA LEU A 8 -2.87 -14.30 -4.54
C LEU A 8 -3.03 -14.38 -3.02
N SER A 9 -4.09 -15.04 -2.52
CA SER A 9 -4.32 -15.21 -1.08
C SER A 9 -3.16 -15.95 -0.39
N VAL A 10 -2.62 -16.98 -1.03
CA VAL A 10 -1.40 -17.67 -0.55
C VAL A 10 -0.20 -16.72 -0.54
N SER A 11 -0.05 -15.89 -1.55
CA SER A 11 1.04 -14.91 -1.64
C SER A 11 0.93 -13.86 -0.54
N VAL A 12 -0.25 -13.28 -0.31
CA VAL A 12 -0.49 -12.33 0.78
C VAL A 12 -0.13 -12.95 2.13
N ARG A 13 -0.66 -14.14 2.44
CA ARG A 13 -0.35 -14.86 3.69
C ARG A 13 1.15 -15.07 3.90
N LYS A 14 1.89 -15.43 2.84
CA LYS A 14 3.35 -15.64 2.93
C LYS A 14 4.14 -14.33 3.00
N ALA A 15 3.62 -13.23 2.45
CA ALA A 15 4.23 -11.91 2.57
C ALA A 15 4.04 -11.33 3.98
N THR A 16 2.92 -11.64 4.64
CA THR A 16 2.56 -11.18 5.99
C THR A 16 2.77 -12.26 7.06
N SER A 17 3.74 -13.16 6.91
CA SER A 17 4.00 -14.19 7.95
C SER A 17 4.48 -13.55 9.26
N PRO A 18 4.30 -14.20 10.42
CA PRO A 18 4.79 -13.69 11.72
C PRO A 18 6.31 -13.78 11.86
N ASP A 19 7.01 -14.46 10.93
CA ASP A 19 8.47 -14.54 10.91
C ASP A 19 9.07 -13.12 10.84
N GLU A 20 9.89 -12.77 11.83
CA GLU A 20 10.56 -11.47 11.97
C GLU A 20 11.69 -11.31 10.94
N THR A 21 11.26 -11.15 9.71
CA THR A 21 12.06 -11.04 8.49
C THR A 21 11.36 -10.09 7.54
N ALA A 22 12.10 -9.58 6.57
CA ALA A 22 11.48 -8.81 5.48
C ALA A 22 10.37 -9.61 4.79
N PRO A 23 9.28 -8.95 4.31
CA PRO A 23 8.28 -9.60 3.49
C PRO A 23 8.94 -10.37 2.34
N LYS A 24 8.55 -11.64 2.16
CA LYS A 24 9.17 -12.53 1.16
C LYS A 24 9.00 -11.93 -0.24
N ARG A 25 10.12 -11.48 -0.83
CA ARG A 25 10.17 -10.69 -2.08
C ARG A 25 9.34 -11.29 -3.22
N LYS A 26 9.41 -12.61 -3.42
CA LYS A 26 8.64 -13.29 -4.46
C LYS A 26 7.13 -13.15 -4.30
N HIS A 27 6.64 -13.14 -3.06
CA HIS A 27 5.21 -13.05 -2.76
C HIS A 27 4.68 -11.62 -2.85
N VAL A 28 5.48 -10.64 -2.44
CA VAL A 28 5.18 -9.22 -2.72
C VAL A 28 5.14 -8.98 -4.22
N ARG A 29 6.11 -9.53 -4.98
CA ARG A 29 6.13 -9.43 -6.44
C ARG A 29 4.89 -10.07 -7.08
N SER A 30 4.43 -11.21 -6.59
CA SER A 30 3.17 -11.83 -7.05
C SER A 30 1.96 -10.92 -6.83
N CYS A 31 1.89 -10.19 -5.71
CA CYS A 31 0.79 -9.23 -5.47
C CYS A 31 0.82 -8.06 -6.47
N ILE A 32 2.02 -7.53 -6.75
CA ILE A 32 2.22 -6.48 -7.74
C ILE A 32 1.81 -6.96 -9.14
N VAL A 33 2.34 -8.11 -9.59
CA VAL A 33 2.04 -8.68 -10.92
C VAL A 33 0.55 -8.98 -11.06
N TYR A 34 -0.10 -9.52 -10.04
CA TYR A 34 -1.54 -9.77 -10.05
C TYR A 34 -2.33 -8.50 -10.40
N SER A 35 -1.95 -7.36 -9.84
CA SER A 35 -2.63 -6.09 -10.10
C SER A 35 -2.51 -5.63 -11.55
N TRP A 36 -1.41 -5.95 -12.23
CA TRP A 36 -1.19 -5.68 -13.65
C TRP A 36 -2.02 -6.61 -14.53
N ASP A 37 -2.03 -7.90 -14.23
CA ASP A 37 -2.78 -8.90 -15.00
C ASP A 37 -4.30 -8.64 -14.96
N HIS A 38 -4.82 -8.17 -13.83
CA HIS A 38 -6.26 -7.98 -13.60
C HIS A 38 -6.69 -6.51 -13.65
N LYS A 39 -5.74 -5.57 -13.79
CA LYS A 39 -5.97 -4.11 -13.76
C LYS A 39 -6.74 -3.62 -12.53
N SER A 40 -6.62 -4.33 -11.41
CA SER A 40 -7.27 -4.00 -10.14
C SER A 40 -6.49 -4.56 -8.95
N SER A 41 -6.58 -3.87 -7.82
CA SER A 41 -6.05 -4.31 -6.53
C SER A 41 -7.13 -4.81 -5.57
N GLY A 42 -8.40 -4.86 -5.99
CA GLY A 42 -9.52 -5.23 -5.12
C GLY A 42 -9.32 -6.56 -4.38
N ALA A 43 -8.91 -7.61 -5.11
CA ALA A 43 -8.65 -8.92 -4.52
C ALA A 43 -7.49 -8.92 -3.52
N PHE A 44 -6.46 -8.08 -3.74
CA PHE A 44 -5.34 -7.92 -2.82
C PHE A 44 -5.81 -7.35 -1.47
N TRP A 45 -6.66 -6.32 -1.49
CA TRP A 45 -7.22 -5.74 -0.27
C TRP A 45 -8.11 -6.72 0.49
N GLN A 46 -8.93 -7.50 -0.22
CA GLN A 46 -9.74 -8.54 0.43
C GLN A 46 -8.87 -9.64 1.06
N ALA A 47 -7.82 -10.08 0.35
CA ALA A 47 -6.89 -11.08 0.86
C ALA A 47 -6.09 -10.60 2.08
N LEU A 48 -5.79 -9.30 2.17
CA LEU A 48 -5.16 -8.71 3.36
C LEU A 48 -6.11 -8.68 4.56
N LYS A 49 -7.38 -8.28 4.37
CA LYS A 49 -8.36 -8.14 5.45
C LYS A 49 -8.74 -9.45 6.13
N VAL A 50 -8.55 -10.58 5.46
CA VAL A 50 -8.76 -11.91 6.05
C VAL A 50 -7.55 -12.40 6.87
N GLN A 51 -6.38 -11.73 6.78
CA GLN A 51 -5.23 -12.09 7.61
C GLN A 51 -5.42 -11.60 9.05
N PRO A 52 -4.96 -12.36 10.07
CA PRO A 52 -5.02 -11.94 11.47
C PRO A 52 -3.90 -10.93 11.81
N LEU A 53 -3.86 -9.81 11.09
CA LEU A 53 -2.77 -8.82 11.18
C LEU A 53 -2.65 -8.24 12.59
N LEU A 54 -3.78 -7.84 13.19
CA LEU A 54 -3.79 -7.18 14.49
C LEU A 54 -3.39 -8.09 15.66
N SER A 55 -3.33 -9.40 15.44
CA SER A 55 -2.87 -10.36 16.44
C SER A 55 -1.35 -10.40 16.59
N ASP A 56 -0.60 -9.80 15.65
CA ASP A 56 0.86 -9.80 15.66
C ASP A 56 1.42 -8.53 14.99
N GLU A 57 2.23 -7.77 15.73
CA GLU A 57 2.79 -6.51 15.26
C GLU A 57 3.73 -6.68 14.05
N VAL A 58 4.47 -7.79 13.93
CA VAL A 58 5.33 -8.08 12.77
C VAL A 58 4.48 -8.32 11.52
N GLN A 59 3.37 -9.05 11.65
CA GLN A 59 2.42 -9.24 10.54
C GLN A 59 1.81 -7.91 10.09
N THR A 60 1.38 -7.06 11.03
CA THR A 60 0.84 -5.73 10.73
C THR A 60 1.87 -4.87 10.00
N PHE A 61 3.10 -4.80 10.50
CA PHE A 61 4.17 -4.01 9.88
C PHE A 61 4.52 -4.53 8.48
N LYS A 62 4.62 -5.85 8.30
CA LYS A 62 4.87 -6.46 6.98
C LYS A 62 3.71 -6.22 6.00
N ALA A 63 2.47 -6.17 6.48
CA ALA A 63 1.32 -5.80 5.65
C ALA A 63 1.43 -4.35 5.15
N LEU A 64 1.82 -3.40 6.00
CA LEU A 64 2.04 -2.00 5.61
C LEU A 64 3.15 -1.86 4.57
N ILE A 65 4.27 -2.59 4.73
CA ILE A 65 5.33 -2.64 3.71
C ILE A 65 4.81 -3.21 2.39
N CYS A 66 4.03 -4.30 2.44
CA CYS A 66 3.45 -4.92 1.25
C CYS A 66 2.49 -3.96 0.53
N ILE A 67 1.63 -3.27 1.29
CA ILE A 67 0.74 -2.21 0.77
C ILE A 67 1.56 -1.14 0.06
N HIS A 68 2.59 -0.60 0.71
CA HIS A 68 3.44 0.42 0.10
C HIS A 68 4.02 -0.02 -1.24
N LYS A 69 4.52 -1.26 -1.30
CA LYS A 69 5.09 -1.83 -2.52
C LYS A 69 4.07 -1.99 -3.64
N VAL A 70 2.84 -2.42 -3.32
CA VAL A 70 1.75 -2.48 -4.30
C VAL A 70 1.34 -1.07 -4.76
N LEU A 71 1.32 -0.06 -3.88
CA LEU A 71 1.04 1.32 -4.27
C LEU A 71 2.15 1.93 -5.14
N GLN A 72 3.39 1.50 -4.96
CA GLN A 72 4.54 1.97 -5.73
C GLN A 72 4.58 1.34 -7.13
N GLU A 73 4.52 0.01 -7.19
CA GLU A 73 4.90 -0.78 -8.39
C GLU A 73 3.70 -1.47 -9.06
N GLY A 74 2.50 -1.40 -8.45
CA GLY A 74 1.28 -1.99 -8.99
C GLY A 74 0.70 -1.19 -10.16
N HIS A 75 -0.32 -1.77 -10.81
CA HIS A 75 -1.06 -1.10 -11.87
C HIS A 75 -1.60 0.26 -11.36
N PRO A 76 -1.68 1.34 -12.18
CA PRO A 76 -2.12 2.66 -11.72
C PRO A 76 -3.46 2.69 -10.97
N ASN A 77 -4.38 1.77 -11.30
CA ASN A 77 -5.63 1.60 -10.56
C ASN A 77 -5.44 1.24 -9.08
N CYS A 78 -4.29 0.70 -8.68
CA CYS A 78 -3.99 0.42 -7.27
C CYS A 78 -4.10 1.68 -6.42
N LEU A 79 -3.60 2.83 -6.90
CA LEU A 79 -3.70 4.11 -6.18
C LEU A 79 -5.15 4.58 -6.06
N ARG A 80 -5.96 4.34 -7.09
CA ARG A 80 -7.40 4.68 -7.11
C ARG A 80 -8.19 3.79 -6.16
N ASP A 81 -8.02 2.47 -6.27
CA ASP A 81 -8.66 1.47 -5.42
C ASP A 81 -8.29 1.65 -3.94
N ALA A 82 -7.04 2.07 -3.66
CA ALA A 82 -6.53 2.31 -2.32
C ALA A 82 -7.24 3.46 -1.59
N GLN A 83 -7.83 4.43 -2.32
CA GLN A 83 -8.58 5.53 -1.70
C GLN A 83 -9.74 5.01 -0.86
N ALA A 84 -10.39 3.90 -1.27
CA ALA A 84 -11.44 3.25 -0.50
C ALA A 84 -10.92 2.52 0.76
N GLN A 85 -9.60 2.39 0.93
CA GLN A 85 -8.96 1.68 2.03
C GLN A 85 -8.33 2.60 3.07
N VAL A 86 -8.42 3.92 2.90
CA VAL A 86 -7.88 4.94 3.82
C VAL A 86 -8.29 4.67 5.27
N SER A 87 -9.59 4.53 5.54
CA SER A 87 -10.07 4.28 6.91
C SER A 87 -9.56 2.97 7.51
N TRP A 88 -9.33 1.96 6.66
CA TRP A 88 -8.82 0.67 7.09
C TRP A 88 -7.32 0.75 7.43
N ILE A 89 -6.50 1.39 6.58
CA ILE A 89 -5.08 1.63 6.86
C ILE A 89 -4.90 2.46 8.14
N ASP A 90 -5.71 3.49 8.32
CA ASP A 90 -5.76 4.32 9.52
C ASP A 90 -6.12 3.49 10.78
N SER A 91 -7.07 2.54 10.64
CA SER A 91 -7.39 1.61 11.73
C SER A 91 -6.19 0.74 12.15
N LEU A 92 -5.36 0.27 11.22
CA LEU A 92 -4.16 -0.52 11.54
C LEU A 92 -3.17 0.28 12.41
N GLY A 93 -3.01 1.58 12.12
CA GLY A 93 -2.15 2.47 12.90
C GLY A 93 -2.69 2.68 14.32
N ARG A 94 -3.99 2.92 14.45
CA ARG A 94 -4.65 3.16 15.75
C ARG A 94 -4.75 1.91 16.63
N SER A 95 -4.73 0.71 16.06
CA SER A 95 -4.83 -0.54 16.82
C SER A 95 -3.61 -0.84 17.68
N CYS A 96 -2.48 -0.17 17.48
CA CYS A 96 -1.28 -0.35 18.30
C CYS A 96 -1.38 0.46 19.61
N ILE A 97 -1.51 -0.25 20.73
CA ILE A 97 -1.46 0.33 22.08
C ILE A 97 0.00 0.39 22.54
N GLY A 98 0.48 1.59 22.89
CA GLY A 98 1.87 1.79 23.31
C GLY A 98 2.86 1.39 22.22
N ASP A 99 4.06 0.94 22.60
CA ASP A 99 5.10 0.60 21.63
C ASP A 99 5.01 -0.85 21.12
N GLY A 100 4.01 -1.61 21.57
CA GLY A 100 3.93 -3.05 21.29
C GLY A 100 4.93 -3.87 22.09
N LEU A 101 4.86 -5.19 21.98
CA LEU A 101 5.72 -6.10 22.76
C LEU A 101 7.17 -6.07 22.25
N ARG A 102 7.36 -5.96 20.94
CA ARG A 102 8.67 -5.91 20.26
C ARG A 102 9.04 -4.51 19.76
N GLY A 103 8.29 -3.47 20.13
CA GLY A 103 8.61 -2.09 19.76
C GLY A 103 8.09 -1.64 18.37
N TYR A 104 7.28 -2.46 17.68
CA TYR A 104 6.76 -2.10 16.35
C TYR A 104 5.64 -1.07 16.38
N GLY A 105 5.05 -0.78 17.55
CA GLY A 105 3.88 0.11 17.66
C GLY A 105 4.13 1.51 17.09
N VAL A 106 5.29 2.10 17.37
CA VAL A 106 5.70 3.40 16.78
C VAL A 106 5.85 3.27 15.27
N LEU A 107 6.57 2.24 14.81
CA LEU A 107 6.80 2.03 13.38
C LEU A 107 5.50 1.83 12.60
N ILE A 108 4.54 1.08 13.15
CA ILE A 108 3.23 0.85 12.54
C ILE A 108 2.45 2.17 12.44
N ARG A 109 2.40 2.98 13.52
CA ARG A 109 1.73 4.29 13.50
C ARG A 109 2.32 5.23 12.47
N GLU A 110 3.64 5.39 12.48
CA GLU A 110 4.34 6.30 11.54
C GLU A 110 4.18 5.83 10.09
N TYR A 111 4.29 4.53 9.84
CA TYR A 111 4.16 4.00 8.49
C TYR A 111 2.72 4.10 7.96
N SER A 112 1.71 3.86 8.81
CA SER A 112 0.31 4.12 8.46
C SER A 112 0.09 5.60 8.14
N THR A 113 0.58 6.53 8.98
CA THR A 113 0.50 7.98 8.73
C THR A 113 1.13 8.35 7.39
N PHE A 114 2.33 7.86 7.11
CA PHE A 114 3.01 8.05 5.83
C PHE A 114 2.16 7.56 4.64
N LEU A 115 1.56 6.36 4.73
CA LEU A 115 0.70 5.83 3.66
C LEU A 115 -0.56 6.67 3.46
N LEU A 116 -1.17 7.18 4.53
CA LEU A 116 -2.31 8.08 4.44
C LEU A 116 -1.93 9.40 3.78
N SER A 117 -0.77 9.97 4.13
CA SER A 117 -0.24 11.16 3.45
C SER A 117 0.05 10.91 1.97
N LYS A 118 0.62 9.75 1.62
CA LYS A 118 0.83 9.33 0.23
C LYS A 118 -0.49 9.26 -0.52
N LEU A 119 -1.51 8.62 0.03
CA LEU A 119 -2.82 8.51 -0.61
C LEU A 119 -3.52 9.87 -0.75
N LYS A 120 -3.37 10.77 0.23
CA LYS A 120 -3.85 12.15 0.16
C LYS A 120 -3.21 12.91 -1.00
N PHE A 121 -1.88 12.82 -1.13
CA PHE A 121 -1.14 13.42 -2.26
C PHE A 121 -1.66 12.89 -3.59
N HIS A 122 -1.76 11.57 -3.75
CA HIS A 122 -2.23 10.92 -4.99
C HIS A 122 -3.70 11.18 -5.32
N ARG A 123 -4.50 11.60 -4.33
CA ARG A 123 -5.87 12.07 -4.56
C ARG A 123 -5.91 13.48 -5.16
N GLN A 124 -4.97 14.34 -4.75
CA GLN A 124 -4.85 15.71 -5.24
C GLN A 124 -4.10 15.79 -6.57
N HIS A 125 -3.13 14.88 -6.76
CA HIS A 125 -2.20 14.86 -7.89
C HIS A 125 -2.22 13.49 -8.58
N PRO A 126 -3.33 13.09 -9.23
CA PRO A 126 -3.47 11.79 -9.89
C PRO A 126 -2.56 11.58 -11.11
N GLU A 127 -1.90 12.64 -11.58
CA GLU A 127 -0.92 12.61 -12.67
C GLU A 127 0.39 11.92 -12.29
N PHE A 128 0.72 11.83 -11.00
CA PHE A 128 1.93 11.16 -10.56
C PHE A 128 1.72 9.65 -10.43
N ASN A 129 2.72 8.89 -10.87
CA ASN A 129 2.74 7.46 -10.66
C ASN A 129 3.12 7.08 -9.21
N GLY A 130 2.97 5.80 -8.86
CA GLY A 130 3.21 5.30 -7.51
C GLY A 130 4.63 5.52 -6.97
N MET A 131 5.62 5.60 -7.86
CA MET A 131 7.03 5.80 -7.52
C MET A 131 7.45 7.28 -7.51
N LEU A 132 6.56 8.20 -7.93
CA LEU A 132 6.89 9.61 -8.17
C LEU A 132 8.09 9.77 -9.13
N GLU A 133 8.17 8.89 -10.14
CA GLU A 133 9.23 8.99 -11.15
C GLU A 133 9.06 10.25 -11.99
N TYR A 134 10.19 10.76 -12.48
CA TYR A 134 10.20 11.95 -13.31
C TYR A 134 9.53 11.66 -14.65
N GLU A 135 8.37 12.26 -14.87
CA GLU A 135 7.73 12.30 -16.19
C GLU A 135 7.82 13.74 -16.71
N GLU A 136 8.54 13.91 -17.82
CA GLU A 136 8.77 15.23 -18.46
C GLU A 136 7.47 16.00 -18.71
N TYR A 137 6.38 15.28 -18.96
CA TYR A 137 5.04 15.84 -19.18
C TYR A 137 4.44 16.55 -17.94
N VAL A 138 4.74 16.07 -16.73
CA VAL A 138 4.25 16.69 -15.49
C VAL A 138 4.95 18.03 -15.24
N THR A 139 6.26 18.09 -15.50
CA THR A 139 7.05 19.33 -15.42
C THR A 139 6.54 20.39 -16.40
N LEU A 140 6.16 19.98 -17.62
CA LEU A 140 5.63 20.89 -18.63
C LEU A 140 4.31 21.53 -18.20
N LYS A 141 3.39 20.79 -17.54
CA LYS A 141 2.14 21.39 -17.03
C LYS A 141 2.37 22.49 -16.00
N ALA A 142 3.28 22.28 -15.06
CA ALA A 142 3.63 23.28 -14.04
C ALA A 142 4.23 24.57 -14.65
N THR A 143 4.87 24.48 -15.83
CA THR A 143 5.36 25.67 -16.55
C THR A 143 4.28 26.40 -17.35
N VAL A 144 3.17 25.72 -17.69
CA VAL A 144 2.06 26.27 -18.48
C VAL A 144 1.02 26.95 -17.59
N ASP A 145 0.76 26.41 -16.39
CA ASP A 145 -0.05 27.07 -15.37
C ASP A 145 0.67 27.06 -14.00
N PRO A 146 1.35 28.16 -13.63
CA PRO A 146 2.06 28.25 -12.36
C PRO A 146 1.15 28.05 -11.14
N ASN A 147 -0.15 28.35 -11.22
CA ASN A 147 -1.06 28.23 -10.08
C ASN A 147 -1.33 26.76 -9.72
N GLU A 148 -1.43 25.86 -10.72
CA GLU A 148 -1.51 24.41 -10.49
C GLU A 148 -0.24 23.88 -9.78
N GLY A 149 0.92 24.45 -10.07
CA GLY A 149 2.19 24.07 -9.42
C GLY A 149 2.32 24.52 -7.96
N TYR A 150 1.68 25.63 -7.57
CA TYR A 150 1.72 26.17 -6.20
C TYR A 150 0.54 25.74 -5.31
N GLY A 151 -0.51 25.12 -5.88
CA GLY A 151 -1.68 24.68 -5.13
C GLY A 151 -2.50 25.83 -4.51
N ILE A 152 -2.52 26.98 -5.19
CA ILE A 152 -3.31 28.18 -4.84
C ILE A 152 -4.53 28.35 -5.74
#